data_AF-A0A669C7F7-F1
#
_entry.id   AF-A0A669C7F7-F1
#
_cell.length_a   1.000
_cell.length_b   1.000
_cell.length_c   1.000
_cell.angle_alpha   90.00
_cell.angle_beta   90.00
_cell.angle_gamma   90.00
#
_symmetry.space_group_name_H-M   'P 1'
#
loop_
_entity.id
_entity.type
_entity.pdbx_description
1 polymer ?
#
loop_
_entity_poly.entity_id
_entity_poly.type
_entity_poly.pdbx_seq_one_letter_code
_entity_poly.pdbx_strand_id
1 'polypeptide(L)'
;MHSTDGNPKLQQEQPAVLPAADEKDAESTHFPMPTYPKLEIKRNAVTDDYKVSNQVLGLGINGKVLECFNKKTGEKCALKILYDSPKARREVELHWRVSGGPYIVRILSLYENMYHGKKCLLIIMECMEGGELFSRIQARGDQAFTEKEASEIMRDIGTAIDFLHNIDIAHRDIKPENLLYTSKERNAILKLTDFGFAKETTLHNPLQTPCYTPYYVAPEVLGPEKYDKSCDMWSLGVIMYILLCGFPPFYSNTGQAISPGMKRRIRMGQYEFPKPEWSEVSQEAKDLIHQLLKTDPNERMTITQFMNHPWINQSMMVPSTPLHTTRVLTEDREMWEDVKEEMTSALATMRVDYDQVKIKDLDTSSNPLLNKRRKKAAAGGKSGSTVCQSQ
;
A
#
# COMPACT_ATOMS: atom_id res chain seq x y z
N MET A 1 80.28 -1.21 -45.30
CA MET A 1 80.26 0.18 -44.78
C MET A 1 79.43 0.99 -45.76
N HIS A 2 78.12 0.98 -45.58
CA HIS A 2 77.32 2.01 -44.89
C HIS A 2 76.98 3.20 -45.78
N SER A 3 75.66 3.36 -45.97
CA SER A 3 74.89 4.59 -46.13
C SER A 3 74.26 4.77 -47.51
N THR A 4 72.96 4.53 -47.58
CA THR A 4 72.04 5.25 -48.47
C THR A 4 70.65 5.32 -47.85
N ASP A 5 70.09 6.52 -47.93
CA ASP A 5 68.80 6.99 -47.43
C ASP A 5 67.58 6.18 -47.89
N GLY A 6 66.52 6.23 -47.09
CA GLY A 6 65.21 5.68 -47.41
C GLY A 6 64.14 6.16 -46.44
N ASN A 7 63.56 7.32 -46.75
CA ASN A 7 62.38 7.91 -46.11
C ASN A 7 61.20 6.91 -46.02
N PRO A 8 60.63 6.58 -44.83
CA PRO A 8 59.45 5.75 -44.76
C PRO A 8 58.16 6.59 -44.76
N LYS A 9 57.29 6.23 -45.71
CA LYS A 9 55.91 6.71 -45.89
C LYS A 9 55.08 6.53 -44.61
N LEU A 10 54.30 7.55 -44.27
CA LEU A 10 53.16 7.45 -43.37
C LEU A 10 52.17 6.38 -43.88
N GLN A 11 52.01 5.30 -43.11
CA GLN A 11 50.85 4.42 -43.17
C GLN A 11 50.06 4.61 -41.87
N GLN A 12 48.77 4.87 -42.03
CA GLN A 12 47.78 4.95 -40.97
C GLN A 12 47.70 3.63 -40.20
N GLU A 13 48.03 3.64 -38.91
CA GLU A 13 47.65 2.57 -38.01
C GLU A 13 46.16 2.73 -37.64
N GLN A 14 45.37 1.73 -38.02
CA GLN A 14 44.01 1.56 -37.51
C GLN A 14 44.09 1.14 -36.03
N PRO A 15 43.32 1.76 -35.12
CA PRO A 15 43.24 1.28 -33.75
C PRO A 15 42.50 -0.07 -33.71
N ALA A 16 43.10 -1.02 -32.99
CA ALA A 16 42.54 -2.35 -32.75
C ALA A 16 41.15 -2.26 -32.11
N VAL A 17 40.19 -2.95 -32.73
CA VAL A 17 38.83 -3.16 -32.21
C VAL A 17 38.93 -4.08 -30.99
N LEU A 18 38.69 -3.53 -29.81
CA LEU A 18 38.46 -4.32 -28.59
C LEU A 18 37.11 -5.05 -28.72
N PRO A 19 37.01 -6.34 -28.34
CA PRO A 19 35.75 -7.04 -28.38
C PRO A 19 34.78 -6.44 -27.35
N ALA A 20 33.53 -6.30 -27.76
CA ALA A 20 32.43 -5.83 -26.93
C ALA A 20 32.36 -6.65 -25.63
N ALA A 21 32.40 -5.96 -24.50
CA ALA A 21 32.11 -6.56 -23.21
C ALA A 21 30.63 -6.91 -23.17
N ASP A 22 30.33 -8.19 -22.98
CA ASP A 22 29.00 -8.69 -22.65
C ASP A 22 28.48 -7.95 -21.40
N GLU A 23 27.39 -7.20 -21.56
CA GLU A 23 26.55 -6.75 -20.46
C GLU A 23 25.91 -8.00 -19.81
N LYS A 24 26.54 -8.49 -18.74
CA LYS A 24 25.94 -9.46 -17.83
C LYS A 24 25.85 -8.88 -16.42
N ASP A 25 24.62 -8.95 -15.92
CA ASP A 25 24.22 -9.02 -14.53
C ASP A 25 24.34 -7.72 -13.70
N ALA A 26 23.39 -6.81 -13.94
CA ALA A 26 22.88 -5.99 -12.84
C ALA A 26 22.12 -6.94 -11.89
N GLU A 27 22.69 -7.19 -10.71
CA GLU A 27 22.05 -7.99 -9.65
C GLU A 27 20.71 -7.36 -9.24
N SER A 28 19.63 -7.80 -9.89
CA SER A 28 18.28 -7.66 -9.35
C SER A 28 18.25 -8.42 -8.03
N THR A 29 17.85 -7.76 -6.95
CA THR A 29 17.56 -8.40 -5.65
C THR A 29 16.36 -9.32 -5.80
N HIS A 30 16.57 -10.47 -6.43
CA HIS A 30 15.55 -11.48 -6.62
C HIS A 30 15.38 -12.18 -5.28
N PHE A 31 14.36 -11.80 -4.51
CA PHE A 31 13.96 -12.59 -3.36
C PHE A 31 13.69 -14.02 -3.86
N PRO A 32 14.31 -15.06 -3.26
CA PRO A 32 13.98 -16.43 -3.61
C PRO A 32 12.49 -16.62 -3.37
N MET A 33 11.78 -17.16 -4.38
CA MET A 33 10.36 -17.47 -4.25
C MET A 33 10.16 -18.33 -3.00
N PRO A 34 9.38 -17.89 -2.01
CA PRO A 34 9.18 -18.66 -0.80
C PRO A 34 8.65 -20.04 -1.18
N THR A 35 9.32 -21.11 -0.77
CA THR A 35 8.67 -22.42 -0.69
C THR A 35 7.51 -22.27 0.29
N TYR A 36 6.30 -22.09 -0.23
CA TYR A 36 5.14 -21.82 0.60
C TYR A 36 4.94 -23.01 1.54
N PRO A 37 5.04 -22.83 2.86
CA PRO A 37 4.62 -23.88 3.78
C PRO A 37 3.16 -24.16 3.48
N LYS A 38 2.80 -25.43 3.31
CA LYS A 38 1.41 -25.83 3.08
C LYS A 38 0.54 -25.19 4.16
N LEU A 39 -0.48 -24.43 3.77
CA LEU A 39 -1.41 -23.81 4.70
C LEU A 39 -2.04 -24.91 5.57
N GLU A 40 -1.66 -24.95 6.84
CA GLU A 40 -2.18 -25.91 7.81
C GLU A 40 -3.07 -25.19 8.82
N ILE A 41 -4.38 -25.44 8.71
CA ILE A 41 -5.37 -24.92 9.65
C ILE A 41 -5.70 -26.01 10.66
N LYS A 42 -5.31 -25.78 11.92
CA LYS A 42 -5.57 -26.69 13.04
C LYS A 42 -7.06 -26.67 13.42
N ARG A 43 -7.57 -27.82 13.85
CA ARG A 43 -8.99 -27.99 14.25
C ARG A 43 -9.20 -28.25 15.73
N ASN A 44 -8.13 -28.53 16.48
CA ASN A 44 -8.20 -28.56 17.94
C ASN A 44 -8.49 -27.16 18.49
N ALA A 45 -8.89 -27.06 19.76
CA ALA A 45 -9.18 -25.76 20.32
C ALA A 45 -7.89 -24.94 20.44
N VAL A 46 -7.91 -23.67 20.03
CA VAL A 46 -6.76 -22.76 20.20
C VAL A 46 -6.32 -22.70 21.66
N THR A 47 -7.26 -22.88 22.58
CA THR A 47 -7.04 -22.91 24.02
C THR A 47 -6.25 -24.13 24.48
N ASP A 48 -6.10 -25.17 23.66
CA ASP A 48 -5.26 -26.33 23.98
C ASP A 48 -3.77 -25.93 23.93
N ASP A 49 -3.41 -25.08 22.97
CA ASP A 49 -2.02 -24.67 22.70
C ASP A 49 -1.68 -23.28 23.26
N TYR A 50 -2.66 -22.38 23.39
CA TYR A 50 -2.47 -20.99 23.80
C TYR A 50 -3.37 -20.62 24.99
N LYS A 51 -2.85 -19.76 25.87
CA LYS A 51 -3.64 -19.07 26.90
C LYS A 51 -4.10 -17.72 26.34
N VAL A 52 -5.38 -17.59 26.02
CA VAL A 52 -5.97 -16.35 25.49
C VAL A 52 -6.28 -15.40 26.64
N SER A 53 -5.82 -14.15 26.54
CA SER A 53 -6.07 -13.07 27.50
C SER A 53 -7.33 -12.29 27.12
N ASN A 54 -7.89 -11.57 28.09
CA ASN A 54 -8.98 -10.61 27.84
C ASN A 54 -8.47 -9.25 27.34
N GLN A 55 -7.15 -9.02 27.39
CA GLN A 55 -6.53 -7.80 26.92
C GLN A 55 -6.68 -7.66 25.41
N VAL A 56 -7.26 -6.54 24.99
CA VAL A 56 -7.41 -6.17 23.59
C VAL A 56 -6.16 -5.44 23.16
N LEU A 57 -5.51 -5.93 22.11
CA LEU A 57 -4.34 -5.28 21.51
C LEU A 57 -4.74 -4.31 20.40
N GLY A 58 -5.86 -4.58 19.72
CA GLY A 58 -6.38 -3.70 18.66
C GLY A 58 -7.76 -4.13 18.18
N LEU A 59 -8.41 -3.21 17.47
CA LEU A 59 -9.67 -3.45 16.77
C LEU A 59 -9.41 -3.29 15.27
N GLY A 60 -9.21 -4.42 14.58
CA GLY A 60 -9.08 -4.42 13.12
C GLY A 60 -10.45 -4.35 12.45
N ILE A 61 -10.46 -3.97 11.17
CA ILE A 61 -11.71 -3.81 10.39
C ILE A 61 -12.52 -5.10 10.30
N ASN A 62 -11.83 -6.25 10.23
CA ASN A 62 -12.47 -7.57 10.10
C ASN A 62 -12.53 -8.36 11.43
N GLY A 63 -11.95 -7.84 12.52
CA GLY A 63 -11.86 -8.63 13.75
C GLY A 63 -11.07 -7.99 14.89
N LYS A 64 -11.41 -8.44 16.11
CA LYS A 64 -10.70 -8.06 17.33
C LYS A 64 -9.36 -8.78 17.41
N VAL A 65 -8.33 -8.07 17.86
CA VAL A 65 -7.00 -8.64 18.17
C VAL A 65 -6.84 -8.71 19.68
N LEU A 66 -6.56 -9.90 20.19
CA LEU A 66 -6.36 -10.20 21.61
C LEU A 66 -4.91 -10.57 21.89
N GLU A 67 -4.46 -10.33 23.11
CA GLU A 67 -3.22 -10.91 23.62
C GLU A 67 -3.42 -12.41 23.90
N CYS A 68 -2.41 -13.21 23.59
CA CYS A 68 -2.36 -14.61 24.01
C CYS A 68 -0.92 -15.06 24.28
N PHE A 69 -0.75 -16.20 24.95
CA PHE A 69 0.55 -16.75 25.30
C PHE A 69 0.63 -18.20 24.87
N ASN A 70 1.71 -18.59 24.19
CA ASN A 70 1.97 -19.99 23.88
C ASN A 70 2.20 -20.76 25.19
N LYS A 71 1.43 -21.84 25.44
CA LYS A 71 1.53 -22.59 26.71
C LYS A 71 2.84 -23.34 26.88
N LYS A 72 3.50 -23.72 25.78
CA LYS A 72 4.76 -24.48 25.81
C LYS A 72 5.95 -23.57 26.03
N THR A 73 6.01 -22.43 25.34
CA THR A 73 7.17 -21.53 25.36
C THR A 73 7.00 -20.35 26.30
N GLY A 74 5.78 -20.02 26.71
CA GLY A 74 5.45 -18.80 27.45
C GLY A 74 5.48 -17.52 26.60
N GLU A 75 5.78 -17.65 25.30
CA GLU A 75 5.94 -16.52 24.39
C GLU A 75 4.61 -15.78 24.17
N LYS A 76 4.68 -14.45 24.22
CA LYS A 76 3.55 -13.57 23.97
C LYS A 76 3.28 -13.43 22.47
N CYS A 77 2.02 -13.59 22.10
CA CYS A 77 1.53 -13.60 20.72
C CYS A 77 0.29 -12.70 20.59
N ALA A 78 -0.06 -12.34 19.36
CA ALA A 78 -1.32 -11.68 19.02
C ALA A 78 -2.29 -12.69 18.39
N LEU A 79 -3.56 -12.68 18.81
CA LEU A 79 -4.64 -13.50 18.27
C LEU A 79 -5.65 -12.60 17.56
N LYS A 80 -5.72 -12.67 16.22
CA LYS A 80 -6.79 -12.04 15.43
C LYS A 80 -7.93 -13.04 15.23
N ILE A 81 -9.16 -12.59 15.50
CA ILE A 81 -10.37 -13.42 15.39
C ILE A 81 -11.20 -12.92 14.22
N LEU A 82 -11.39 -13.75 13.19
CA LEU A 82 -12.22 -13.45 12.03
C LEU A 82 -13.39 -14.43 11.96
N TYR A 83 -14.60 -13.95 11.65
CA TYR A 83 -15.69 -14.85 11.27
C TYR A 83 -15.39 -15.49 9.92
N ASP A 84 -15.58 -16.81 9.84
CA ASP A 84 -15.30 -17.56 8.63
C ASP A 84 -16.18 -17.08 7.47
N SER A 85 -15.53 -16.55 6.45
CA SER A 85 -16.15 -16.01 5.25
C SER A 85 -15.14 -16.10 4.10
N PRO A 86 -15.58 -16.02 2.83
CA PRO A 86 -14.66 -15.97 1.69
C PRO A 86 -13.64 -14.82 1.80
N LYS A 87 -14.04 -13.66 2.34
CA LYS A 87 -13.15 -12.51 2.57
C LYS A 87 -12.07 -12.86 3.61
N ALA A 88 -12.46 -13.41 4.75
CA ALA A 88 -11.54 -13.80 5.80
C ALA A 88 -10.56 -14.91 5.36
N ARG A 89 -11.03 -15.90 4.58
CA ARG A 89 -10.16 -16.95 4.03
C ARG A 89 -9.13 -16.40 3.04
N ARG A 90 -9.51 -15.42 2.20
CA ARG A 90 -8.57 -14.73 1.31
C ARG A 90 -7.53 -13.93 2.10
N GLU A 91 -7.96 -13.19 3.13
CA GLU A 91 -7.05 -12.46 4.02
C GLU A 91 -6.00 -13.40 4.64
N VAL A 92 -6.44 -14.54 5.21
CA VAL A 92 -5.56 -15.56 5.79
C VAL A 92 -4.60 -16.13 4.75
N GLU A 93 -5.10 -16.51 3.58
CA GLU A 93 -4.30 -17.12 2.51
C GLU A 93 -3.23 -16.16 1.98
N LEU A 94 -3.58 -14.90 1.75
CA LEU A 94 -2.64 -13.89 1.26
C LEU A 94 -1.58 -13.57 2.31
N HIS A 95 -1.99 -13.35 3.57
CA HIS A 95 -1.05 -13.08 4.66
C HIS A 95 -0.13 -14.28 4.90
N TRP A 96 -0.65 -15.51 4.83
CA TRP A 96 0.17 -16.72 4.97
C TRP A 96 1.25 -16.85 3.90
N ARG A 97 0.92 -16.56 2.64
CA ARG A 97 1.88 -16.59 1.52
C ARG A 97 3.07 -15.64 1.70
N VAL A 98 2.85 -14.54 2.39
CA VAL A 98 3.86 -13.48 2.62
C VAL A 98 4.42 -13.48 4.03
N SER A 99 3.93 -14.38 4.88
CA SER A 99 4.30 -14.49 6.29
C SER A 99 5.78 -14.78 6.44
N GLY A 100 6.48 -13.93 7.21
CA GLY A 100 7.93 -14.02 7.38
C GLY A 100 8.74 -13.40 6.25
N GLY A 101 8.08 -12.75 5.27
CA GLY A 101 8.73 -11.84 4.34
C GLY A 101 9.33 -10.61 5.04
N PRO A 102 10.18 -9.85 4.34
CA PRO A 102 10.86 -8.69 4.91
C PRO A 102 9.84 -7.66 5.41
N TYR A 103 9.99 -7.22 6.66
CA TYR A 103 9.14 -6.20 7.28
C TYR A 103 7.62 -6.52 7.24
N ILE A 104 7.23 -7.80 7.23
CA ILE A 104 5.83 -8.24 7.31
C ILE A 104 5.62 -9.05 8.59
N VAL A 105 4.52 -8.80 9.30
CA VAL A 105 4.13 -9.56 10.49
C VAL A 105 3.96 -11.04 10.15
N ARG A 106 4.59 -11.92 10.94
CA ARG A 106 4.57 -13.37 10.77
C ARG A 106 3.33 -13.99 11.41
N ILE A 107 2.66 -14.86 10.66
CA ILE A 107 1.70 -15.84 11.19
C ILE A 107 2.46 -17.03 11.77
N LEU A 108 2.16 -17.36 13.02
CA LEU A 108 2.74 -18.47 13.78
C LEU A 108 1.89 -19.74 13.72
N SER A 109 0.56 -19.60 13.72
CA SER A 109 -0.39 -20.73 13.64
C SER A 109 -1.77 -20.26 13.23
N LEU A 110 -2.53 -21.15 12.58
CA LEU A 110 -3.91 -20.92 12.16
C LEU A 110 -4.82 -21.98 12.77
N TYR A 111 -5.99 -21.57 13.25
CA TYR A 111 -7.03 -22.47 13.75
C TYR A 111 -8.39 -22.17 13.14
N GLU A 112 -9.19 -23.21 12.95
CA GLU A 112 -10.62 -23.12 12.65
C GLU A 112 -11.39 -23.64 13.86
N ASN A 113 -12.07 -22.75 14.58
CA ASN A 113 -12.79 -23.07 15.81
C ASN A 113 -14.21 -22.47 15.79
N MET A 114 -15.03 -22.85 16.76
CA MET A 114 -16.36 -22.28 16.95
C MET A 114 -16.31 -21.20 18.05
N TYR A 115 -16.81 -20.00 17.76
CA TYR A 115 -16.97 -18.91 18.72
C TYR A 115 -18.43 -18.42 18.69
N HIS A 116 -19.12 -18.53 19.83
CA HIS A 116 -20.55 -18.20 19.96
C HIS A 116 -21.44 -18.87 18.88
N GLY A 117 -21.17 -20.14 18.59
CA GLY A 117 -21.92 -20.92 17.59
C GLY A 117 -21.61 -20.59 16.13
N LYS A 118 -20.64 -19.70 15.85
CA LYS A 118 -20.17 -19.38 14.49
C LYS A 118 -18.76 -19.91 14.26
N LYS A 119 -18.48 -20.36 13.04
CA LYS A 119 -17.12 -20.72 12.62
C LYS A 119 -16.26 -19.46 12.56
N CYS A 120 -15.07 -19.54 13.12
CA CYS A 120 -14.08 -18.47 13.11
C CYS A 120 -12.71 -19.01 12.66
N LEU A 121 -11.99 -18.17 11.94
CA LEU A 121 -10.57 -18.32 11.69
C LEU A 121 -9.82 -17.55 12.76
N LEU A 122 -8.91 -18.23 13.44
CA LEU A 122 -8.10 -17.69 14.51
C LEU A 122 -6.64 -17.65 14.04
N ILE A 123 -6.08 -16.44 13.97
CA ILE A 123 -4.75 -16.21 13.43
C ILE A 123 -3.84 -15.84 14.59
N ILE A 124 -2.89 -16.72 14.90
CA ILE A 124 -1.82 -16.44 15.87
C ILE A 124 -0.67 -15.79 15.11
N MET A 125 -0.25 -14.61 15.55
CA MET A 125 0.80 -13.80 14.95
C MET A 125 1.86 -13.45 15.99
N GLU A 126 3.06 -13.09 15.54
CA GLU A 126 4.05 -12.44 16.40
C GLU A 126 3.46 -11.17 17.04
N CYS A 127 3.84 -10.88 18.28
CA CYS A 127 3.31 -9.72 18.98
C CYS A 127 4.14 -8.46 18.67
N MET A 128 3.47 -7.38 18.27
CA MET A 128 4.09 -6.10 17.96
C MET A 128 3.98 -5.16 19.17
N GLU A 129 4.99 -5.16 20.04
CA GLU A 129 4.95 -4.46 21.34
C GLU A 129 5.54 -3.04 21.31
N GLY A 130 6.14 -2.65 20.17
CA GLY A 130 6.79 -1.36 20.00
C GLY A 130 5.85 -0.21 19.67
N GLY A 131 4.57 -0.49 19.43
CA GLY A 131 3.57 0.51 19.07
C GLY A 131 3.64 0.96 17.60
N GLU A 132 2.75 1.89 17.26
CA GLU A 132 2.65 2.48 15.92
C GLU A 132 3.86 3.36 15.59
N LEU A 133 4.19 3.44 14.30
CA LEU A 133 5.30 4.23 13.76
C LEU A 133 5.33 5.66 14.31
N PHE A 134 4.23 6.39 14.17
CA PHE A 134 4.16 7.80 14.54
C PHE A 134 4.10 8.02 16.05
N SER A 135 3.47 7.11 16.81
CA SER A 135 3.53 7.14 18.28
C SER A 135 4.96 6.98 18.79
N ARG A 136 5.79 6.17 18.12
CA ARG A 136 7.20 6.02 18.47
C ARG A 136 8.02 7.28 18.17
N ILE A 137 7.73 7.97 17.07
CA ILE A 137 8.36 9.26 16.75
C ILE A 137 7.97 10.30 17.81
N GLN A 138 6.69 10.39 18.16
CA GLN A 138 6.17 11.29 19.19
C GLN A 138 6.81 11.02 20.57
N ALA A 139 7.08 9.76 20.91
CA ALA A 139 7.67 9.36 22.19
C ALA A 139 9.17 9.70 22.34
N ARG A 140 9.83 10.25 21.30
CA ARG A 140 11.27 10.60 21.33
C ARG A 140 11.60 11.82 22.18
N GLY A 141 10.61 12.59 22.62
CA GLY A 141 10.82 13.81 23.39
C GLY A 141 11.67 14.82 22.59
N ASP A 142 12.75 15.31 23.20
CA ASP A 142 13.62 16.33 22.59
C ASP A 142 14.65 15.76 21.59
N GLN A 143 14.70 14.44 21.39
CA GLN A 143 15.60 13.86 20.39
C GLN A 143 15.08 14.19 18.99
N ALA A 144 15.90 14.91 18.21
CA ALA A 144 15.60 15.26 16.83
C ALA A 144 15.32 14.00 15.99
N PHE A 145 14.23 14.04 15.24
CA PHE A 145 13.96 13.10 14.15
C PHE A 145 14.50 13.71 12.86
N THR A 146 15.26 12.95 12.08
CA THR A 146 16.02 13.50 10.93
C THR A 146 15.52 13.00 9.58
N GLU A 147 15.83 13.73 8.51
CA GLU A 147 15.49 13.31 7.13
C GLU A 147 16.11 11.95 6.77
N LYS A 148 17.34 11.70 7.21
CA LYS A 148 17.99 10.38 7.09
C LYS A 148 17.17 9.25 7.74
N GLU A 149 16.68 9.45 8.96
CA GLU A 149 15.84 8.44 9.63
C GLU A 149 14.50 8.24 8.91
N ALA A 150 13.91 9.32 8.39
CA ALA A 150 12.70 9.22 7.57
C ALA A 150 12.94 8.38 6.30
N SER A 151 14.10 8.56 5.65
CA SER A 151 14.51 7.74 4.49
C SER A 151 14.69 6.27 4.84
N GLU A 152 15.35 5.95 5.96
CA GLU A 152 15.51 4.57 6.43
C GLU A 152 14.17 3.89 6.71
N ILE A 153 13.24 4.59 7.37
CA ILE A 153 11.87 4.11 7.61
C ILE A 153 11.14 3.88 6.28
N MET A 154 11.22 4.82 5.34
CA MET A 154 10.56 4.70 4.04
C MET A 154 11.13 3.55 3.21
N ARG A 155 12.44 3.28 3.31
CA ARG A 155 13.08 2.12 2.68
C ARG A 155 12.61 0.80 3.28
N ASP A 156 12.46 0.72 4.60
CA ASP A 156 11.93 -0.47 5.29
C ASP A 156 10.49 -0.76 4.85
N ILE A 157 9.62 0.26 4.83
CA ILE A 157 8.25 0.13 4.32
C ILE A 157 8.27 -0.25 2.83
N GLY A 158 9.08 0.44 2.02
CA GLY A 158 9.22 0.17 0.59
C GLY A 158 9.65 -1.26 0.29
N THR A 159 10.54 -1.82 1.11
CA THR A 159 10.99 -3.22 0.98
C THR A 159 9.85 -4.21 1.22
N ALA A 160 8.96 -3.93 2.19
CA ALA A 160 7.75 -4.74 2.38
C ALA A 160 6.85 -4.70 1.13
N ILE A 161 6.65 -3.50 0.56
CA ILE A 161 5.75 -3.30 -0.58
C ILE A 161 6.34 -3.89 -1.86
N ASP A 162 7.64 -3.76 -2.07
CA ASP A 162 8.35 -4.36 -3.21
C ASP A 162 8.20 -5.88 -3.18
N PHE A 163 8.40 -6.49 -2.00
CA PHE A 163 8.16 -7.92 -1.81
C PHE A 163 6.72 -8.32 -2.16
N LEU A 164 5.72 -7.58 -1.69
CA LEU A 164 4.31 -7.86 -2.02
C LEU A 164 4.01 -7.71 -3.51
N HIS A 165 4.47 -6.62 -4.13
CA HIS A 165 4.19 -6.30 -5.53
C HIS A 165 4.87 -7.28 -6.49
N ASN A 166 6.04 -7.82 -6.13
CA ASN A 166 6.78 -8.82 -6.91
C ASN A 166 6.12 -10.20 -6.95
N ILE A 167 5.21 -10.49 -6.01
CA ILE A 167 4.38 -11.71 -5.99
C ILE A 167 2.91 -11.39 -6.30
N ASP A 168 2.68 -10.25 -6.93
CA ASP A 168 1.37 -9.78 -7.39
C ASP A 168 0.32 -9.61 -6.28
N ILE A 169 0.74 -9.22 -5.09
CA ILE A 169 -0.16 -8.84 -3.99
C ILE A 169 -0.10 -7.33 -3.80
N ALA A 170 -1.26 -6.68 -3.76
CA ALA A 170 -1.40 -5.29 -3.29
C ALA A 170 -1.98 -5.31 -1.87
N HIS A 171 -1.43 -4.50 -0.97
CA HIS A 171 -1.90 -4.44 0.41
C HIS A 171 -3.19 -3.63 0.54
N ARG A 172 -3.21 -2.47 -0.13
CA ARG A 172 -4.30 -1.50 -0.27
C ARG A 172 -4.72 -0.78 1.01
N ASP A 173 -4.26 -1.19 2.19
CA ASP A 173 -4.50 -0.53 3.49
C ASP A 173 -3.21 -0.11 4.21
N ILE A 174 -2.23 0.41 3.48
CA ILE A 174 -1.01 0.95 4.11
C ILE A 174 -1.35 2.30 4.74
N LYS A 175 -1.22 2.39 6.06
CA LYS A 175 -1.53 3.56 6.88
C LYS A 175 -0.79 3.47 8.23
N PRO A 176 -0.67 4.57 8.99
CA PRO A 176 0.02 4.61 10.28
C PRO A 176 -0.27 3.44 11.23
N GLU A 177 -1.54 3.07 11.35
CA GLU A 177 -2.06 2.06 12.28
C GLU A 177 -1.61 0.64 11.93
N ASN A 178 -1.25 0.42 10.66
CA ASN A 178 -0.79 -0.86 10.13
C ASN A 178 0.74 -0.97 10.07
N LEU A 179 1.47 0.01 10.60
CA LEU A 179 2.94 0.05 10.66
C LEU A 179 3.41 0.01 12.11
N LEU A 180 3.74 -1.19 12.59
CA LEU A 180 4.01 -1.44 14.00
C LEU A 180 5.46 -1.89 14.23
N TYR A 181 6.06 -1.46 15.35
CA TYR A 181 7.38 -1.92 15.74
C TYR A 181 7.32 -3.21 16.57
N THR A 182 8.30 -4.10 16.38
CA THR A 182 8.37 -5.39 17.09
C THR A 182 8.51 -5.21 18.60
N SER A 183 9.32 -4.25 19.05
CA SER A 183 9.56 -3.96 20.47
C SER A 183 9.83 -2.46 20.71
N LYS A 184 9.97 -2.07 21.98
CA LYS A 184 10.34 -0.70 22.38
C LYS A 184 11.85 -0.44 22.30
N GLU A 185 12.66 -1.46 22.01
CA GLU A 185 14.11 -1.34 21.93
C GLU A 185 14.54 -0.54 20.71
N ARG A 186 15.70 0.12 20.76
CA ARG A 186 16.15 1.05 19.69
C ARG A 186 16.30 0.38 18.32
N ASN A 187 16.70 -0.90 18.29
CA ASN A 187 16.87 -1.73 17.10
C ASN A 187 15.60 -2.48 16.67
N ALA A 188 14.43 -2.12 17.23
CA ALA A 188 13.17 -2.75 16.85
C ALA A 188 12.89 -2.56 15.35
N ILE A 189 12.31 -3.60 14.75
CA ILE A 189 12.02 -3.65 13.32
C ILE A 189 10.58 -3.16 13.10
N LEU A 190 10.39 -2.28 12.12
CA LEU A 190 9.06 -1.87 11.68
C LEU A 190 8.44 -2.98 10.81
N LYS A 191 7.17 -3.33 11.01
CA LYS A 191 6.50 -4.31 10.17
C LYS A 191 5.10 -3.87 9.76
N LEU A 192 4.72 -4.24 8.55
CA LEU A 192 3.38 -4.10 8.00
C LEU A 192 2.46 -5.22 8.54
N THR A 193 1.26 -4.83 8.93
CA THR A 193 0.20 -5.71 9.42
C THR A 193 -1.13 -5.46 8.70
N ASP A 194 -2.12 -6.32 8.99
CA ASP A 194 -3.51 -6.27 8.54
C ASP A 194 -3.76 -6.38 7.03
N PHE A 195 -3.83 -7.62 6.56
CA PHE A 195 -4.09 -7.98 5.17
C PHE A 195 -5.60 -8.02 4.81
N GLY A 196 -6.47 -7.42 5.62
CA GLY A 196 -7.93 -7.48 5.43
C GLY A 196 -8.44 -6.87 4.12
N PHE A 197 -7.66 -6.01 3.48
CA PHE A 197 -7.92 -5.45 2.14
C PHE A 197 -6.98 -5.96 1.07
N ALA A 198 -6.01 -6.80 1.43
CA ALA A 198 -5.02 -7.31 0.49
C ALA A 198 -5.70 -8.11 -0.62
N LYS A 199 -5.10 -8.09 -1.80
CA LYS A 199 -5.67 -8.75 -2.98
C LYS A 199 -4.56 -9.15 -3.94
N GLU A 200 -4.76 -10.30 -4.58
CA GLU A 200 -4.01 -10.63 -5.80
C GLU A 200 -4.36 -9.66 -6.92
N THR A 201 -3.32 -9.17 -7.57
CA THR A 201 -3.41 -8.22 -8.66
C THR A 201 -3.50 -8.94 -9.99
N THR A 202 -2.88 -10.11 -10.15
CA THR A 202 -3.05 -10.97 -11.34
C THR A 202 -4.42 -11.64 -11.39
N LEU A 203 -5.17 -11.41 -12.46
CA LEU A 203 -6.39 -12.17 -12.74
C LEU A 203 -6.06 -13.63 -13.13
N HIS A 204 -6.31 -14.58 -12.23
CA HIS A 204 -6.36 -16.00 -12.56
C HIS A 204 -7.63 -16.35 -13.38
N ASN A 205 -7.77 -15.74 -14.57
CA ASN A 205 -8.62 -16.27 -15.63
C ASN A 205 -8.11 -15.85 -17.03
N PRO A 206 -6.98 -16.42 -17.49
CA PRO A 206 -6.58 -16.37 -18.90
C PRO A 206 -7.38 -17.42 -19.69
N LEU A 207 -8.70 -17.28 -19.76
CA LEU A 207 -9.42 -17.96 -20.84
C LEU A 207 -9.18 -17.12 -22.10
N GLN A 208 -8.39 -17.71 -23.01
CA GLN A 208 -7.82 -17.16 -24.23
C GLN A 208 -6.44 -16.51 -24.02
N THR A 209 -5.42 -17.33 -24.23
CA THR A 209 -4.09 -16.89 -24.68
C THR A 209 -4.25 -15.80 -25.73
N PRO A 210 -3.79 -14.57 -25.48
CA PRO A 210 -3.72 -13.62 -26.55
C PRO A 210 -2.26 -13.41 -26.93
N CYS A 211 -1.95 -13.87 -28.13
CA CYS A 211 -0.79 -13.38 -28.86
C CYS A 211 -1.01 -11.88 -29.12
N TYR A 212 -0.52 -10.98 -28.27
CA TYR A 212 -0.66 -9.54 -28.49
C TYR A 212 0.62 -8.90 -29.02
N THR A 213 0.42 -8.13 -30.09
CA THR A 213 1.32 -7.10 -30.60
C THR A 213 1.04 -5.80 -29.84
N PRO A 214 2.04 -5.11 -29.25
CA PRO A 214 1.85 -4.10 -28.20
C PRO A 214 1.19 -2.76 -28.62
N TYR A 215 0.88 -2.53 -29.90
CA TYR A 215 0.50 -1.20 -30.38
C TYR A 215 -1.02 -0.87 -30.31
N TYR A 216 -1.89 -1.80 -29.91
CA TYR A 216 -3.36 -1.64 -30.06
C TYR A 216 -4.19 -1.89 -28.78
N VAL A 217 -3.58 -1.93 -27.61
CA VAL A 217 -4.30 -2.20 -26.35
C VAL A 217 -4.86 -0.90 -25.77
N ALA A 218 -6.18 -0.82 -25.59
CA ALA A 218 -6.86 0.32 -24.98
C ALA A 218 -6.56 0.42 -23.46
N PRO A 219 -6.51 1.62 -22.86
CA PRO A 219 -6.09 1.82 -21.45
C PRO A 219 -6.91 1.02 -20.43
N GLU A 220 -8.19 0.78 -20.69
CA GLU A 220 -9.09 -0.03 -19.86
C GLU A 220 -8.74 -1.53 -19.86
N VAL A 221 -8.00 -2.00 -20.87
CA VAL A 221 -7.52 -3.39 -20.99
C VAL A 221 -6.25 -3.60 -20.16
N LEU A 222 -5.55 -2.54 -19.74
CA LEU A 222 -4.42 -2.60 -18.80
C LEU A 222 -4.84 -2.89 -17.34
N GLY A 223 -6.14 -3.06 -17.11
CA GLY A 223 -6.65 -3.87 -16.02
C GLY A 223 -6.67 -3.24 -14.61
N PRO A 224 -7.47 -3.83 -13.71
CA PRO A 224 -7.58 -3.43 -12.30
C PRO A 224 -6.27 -3.54 -11.49
N GLU A 225 -5.27 -4.25 -12.03
CA GLU A 225 -4.01 -4.60 -11.37
C GLU A 225 -3.16 -3.36 -11.06
N LYS A 226 -3.07 -2.43 -12.02
CA LYS A 226 -2.29 -1.19 -11.86
C LYS A 226 -2.94 -0.25 -10.85
N TYR A 227 -4.28 -0.22 -10.77
CA TYR A 227 -5.01 0.55 -9.76
C TYR A 227 -4.74 0.04 -8.34
N ASP A 228 -4.78 -1.29 -8.14
CA ASP A 228 -4.55 -1.90 -6.84
C ASP A 228 -3.12 -1.60 -6.32
N LYS A 229 -2.05 -1.83 -7.12
CA LYS A 229 -0.66 -1.51 -6.73
C LYS A 229 -0.43 0.00 -6.55
N SER A 230 -1.05 0.85 -7.39
CA SER A 230 -0.91 2.30 -7.30
C SER A 230 -1.48 2.90 -6.00
N CYS A 231 -2.43 2.21 -5.35
CA CYS A 231 -2.98 2.63 -4.06
C CYS A 231 -1.91 2.58 -2.97
N ASP A 232 -1.10 1.53 -2.96
CA ASP A 232 0.03 1.40 -2.03
C ASP A 232 1.06 2.51 -2.22
N MET A 233 1.35 2.87 -3.48
CA MET A 233 2.28 3.96 -3.81
C MET A 233 1.78 5.33 -3.35
N TRP A 234 0.46 5.57 -3.42
CA TRP A 234 -0.14 6.78 -2.86
C TRP A 234 0.02 6.82 -1.33
N SER A 235 -0.23 5.71 -0.64
CA SER A 235 0.00 5.61 0.81
C SER A 235 1.45 5.92 1.19
N LEU A 236 2.43 5.42 0.42
CA LEU A 236 3.85 5.77 0.64
C LEU A 236 4.08 7.28 0.54
N GLY A 237 3.50 7.95 -0.45
CA GLY A 237 3.61 9.40 -0.60
C GLY A 237 3.02 10.17 0.59
N VAL A 238 1.85 9.74 1.10
CA VAL A 238 1.21 10.37 2.27
C VAL A 238 2.05 10.14 3.53
N ILE A 239 2.51 8.91 3.76
CA ILE A 239 3.34 8.57 4.93
C ILE A 239 4.67 9.34 4.88
N MET A 240 5.33 9.40 3.72
CA MET A 240 6.57 10.15 3.54
C MET A 240 6.37 11.64 3.83
N TYR A 241 5.27 12.23 3.35
CA TYR A 241 4.94 13.62 3.63
C TYR A 241 4.81 13.86 5.15
N ILE A 242 4.03 13.02 5.85
CA ILE A 242 3.84 13.14 7.31
C ILE A 242 5.16 12.91 8.05
N LEU A 243 6.00 11.95 7.63
CA LEU A 243 7.32 11.74 8.24
C LEU A 243 8.21 12.98 8.16
N LEU A 244 8.12 13.76 7.08
CA LEU A 244 9.00 14.92 6.86
C LEU A 244 8.52 16.20 7.55
N CYS A 245 7.22 16.36 7.83
CA CYS A 245 6.71 17.60 8.44
C CYS A 245 5.77 17.42 9.65
N GLY A 246 5.29 16.21 9.92
CA GLY A 246 4.41 15.87 11.04
C GLY A 246 2.91 16.02 10.78
N PHE A 247 2.50 16.36 9.56
CA PHE A 247 1.11 16.65 9.22
C PHE A 247 0.81 16.15 7.77
N PRO A 248 -0.36 15.58 7.42
CA PRO A 248 -0.71 15.15 6.05
C PRO A 248 -0.72 16.26 4.97
N PRO A 249 -0.59 15.87 3.68
CA PRO A 249 -0.48 16.83 2.57
C PRO A 249 -1.75 17.65 2.25
N PHE A 250 -2.95 17.22 2.68
CA PHE A 250 -4.20 17.74 2.11
C PHE A 250 -5.00 18.70 3.03
N TYR A 251 -4.42 19.20 4.12
CA TYR A 251 -5.09 20.07 5.12
C TYR A 251 -5.95 21.19 4.57
N SER A 252 -6.94 21.63 5.37
CA SER A 252 -7.68 22.85 5.08
C SER A 252 -6.94 24.10 5.53
N ASN A 253 -6.91 25.12 4.66
CA ASN A 253 -6.37 26.45 4.96
C ASN A 253 -7.11 27.19 6.10
N THR A 254 -8.19 26.61 6.61
CA THR A 254 -8.99 27.14 7.72
C THR A 254 -8.54 26.61 9.09
N GLY A 255 -7.45 25.82 9.17
CA GLY A 255 -7.00 25.18 10.41
C GLY A 255 -7.96 24.11 10.93
N GLN A 256 -8.98 23.76 10.15
CA GLN A 256 -9.88 22.66 10.43
C GLN A 256 -9.37 21.40 9.72
N ALA A 257 -9.22 20.28 10.43
CA ALA A 257 -8.94 18.99 9.80
C ALA A 257 -10.02 18.63 8.75
N ILE A 258 -11.24 19.13 8.96
CA ILE A 258 -12.43 18.82 8.19
C ILE A 258 -12.80 20.03 7.33
N SER A 259 -12.54 19.98 6.01
CA SER A 259 -13.27 20.83 5.08
C SER A 259 -13.74 20.04 3.86
N PRO A 260 -14.93 20.35 3.30
CA PRO A 260 -15.39 19.79 2.03
C PRO A 260 -14.38 19.92 0.87
N GLY A 261 -13.39 20.80 1.02
CA GLY A 261 -12.27 20.99 0.11
C GLY A 261 -11.22 19.88 0.16
N MET A 262 -11.10 19.09 1.22
CA MET A 262 -10.10 18.01 1.39
C MET A 262 -10.20 16.94 0.30
N LYS A 263 -11.39 16.34 0.15
CA LYS A 263 -11.67 15.36 -0.92
C LYS A 263 -11.46 15.94 -2.32
N ARG A 264 -11.77 17.23 -2.49
CA ARG A 264 -11.52 17.96 -3.74
C ARG A 264 -10.02 18.14 -3.98
N ARG A 265 -9.24 18.52 -2.96
CA ARG A 265 -7.77 18.67 -3.03
C ARG A 265 -7.07 17.36 -3.33
N ILE A 266 -7.48 16.26 -2.69
CA ILE A 266 -7.01 14.90 -3.03
C ILE A 266 -7.26 14.59 -4.51
N ARG A 267 -8.50 14.80 -4.98
CA ARG A 267 -8.86 14.58 -6.40
C ARG A 267 -8.12 15.50 -7.36
N MET A 268 -7.79 16.72 -6.92
CA MET A 268 -7.07 17.71 -7.72
C MET A 268 -5.54 17.63 -7.54
N GLY A 269 -5.03 16.76 -6.66
CA GLY A 269 -3.60 16.66 -6.34
C GLY A 269 -3.02 17.94 -5.74
N GLN A 270 -3.85 18.75 -5.08
CA GLN A 270 -3.46 20.07 -4.59
C GLN A 270 -2.93 19.95 -3.16
N TYR A 271 -1.61 20.00 -3.04
CA TYR A 271 -0.88 20.13 -1.78
C TYR A 271 0.35 21.02 -1.98
N GLU A 272 0.88 21.54 -0.89
CA GLU A 272 2.04 22.43 -0.88
C GLU A 272 3.06 21.94 0.15
N PHE A 273 4.25 22.53 0.14
CA PHE A 273 5.31 22.31 1.12
C PHE A 273 5.50 23.58 1.96
N PRO A 274 4.63 23.83 2.96
CA PRO A 274 4.60 25.10 3.66
C PRO A 274 5.81 25.30 4.57
N LYS A 275 6.14 26.58 4.78
CA LYS A 275 7.17 26.99 5.74
C LYS A 275 6.55 27.13 7.15
N PRO A 276 7.32 26.93 8.23
CA PRO A 276 8.76 26.65 8.23
C PRO A 276 9.17 25.19 7.98
N GLU A 277 8.26 24.22 8.15
CA GLU A 277 8.60 22.80 8.27
C GLU A 277 9.32 22.22 7.03
N TRP A 278 9.00 22.72 5.84
CA TRP A 278 9.61 22.26 4.59
C TRP A 278 10.81 23.10 4.12
N SER A 279 11.26 24.07 4.91
CA SER A 279 12.34 24.99 4.49
C SER A 279 13.67 24.26 4.28
N GLU A 280 13.99 23.35 5.21
CA GLU A 280 15.26 22.62 5.23
C GLU A 280 15.19 21.23 4.60
N VAL A 281 13.99 20.75 4.26
CA VAL A 281 13.79 19.44 3.60
C VAL A 281 14.31 19.51 2.17
N SER A 282 15.10 18.50 1.78
CA SER A 282 15.74 18.43 0.47
C SER A 282 14.73 18.52 -0.69
N GLN A 283 15.16 19.11 -1.81
CA GLN A 283 14.35 19.14 -3.03
C GLN A 283 14.10 17.72 -3.57
N GLU A 284 15.09 16.83 -3.40
CA GLU A 284 14.98 15.43 -3.81
C GLU A 284 13.83 14.70 -3.09
N ALA A 285 13.65 14.92 -1.79
CA ALA A 285 12.52 14.36 -1.04
C ALA A 285 11.16 14.91 -1.54
N LYS A 286 11.10 16.21 -1.85
CA LYS A 286 9.89 16.86 -2.39
C LYS A 286 9.52 16.32 -3.77
N ASP A 287 10.51 16.12 -4.64
CA ASP A 287 10.32 15.58 -5.98
C ASP A 287 9.85 14.11 -5.94
N LEU A 288 10.34 13.33 -4.98
CA LEU A 288 9.88 11.96 -4.74
C LEU A 288 8.39 11.94 -4.32
N ILE A 289 7.99 12.81 -3.39
CA ILE A 289 6.57 12.96 -3.00
C ILE A 289 5.70 13.35 -4.20
N HIS A 290 6.17 14.27 -5.05
CA HIS A 290 5.47 14.65 -6.28
C HIS A 290 5.19 13.46 -7.20
N GLN A 291 6.13 12.53 -7.34
CA GLN A 291 5.95 11.35 -8.17
C GLN A 291 5.02 10.30 -7.53
N LEU A 292 5.00 10.19 -6.20
CA LEU A 292 4.12 9.28 -5.45
C LEU A 292 2.67 9.77 -5.38
N LEU A 293 2.45 11.08 -5.26
CA LEU A 293 1.14 11.70 -5.10
C LEU A 293 0.53 12.20 -6.43
N LYS A 294 0.97 11.66 -7.56
CA LYS A 294 0.29 11.90 -8.84
C LYS A 294 -1.14 11.37 -8.80
N THR A 295 -2.09 12.20 -9.24
CA THR A 295 -3.51 11.89 -9.24
C THR A 295 -3.86 10.79 -10.23
N ASP A 296 -3.25 10.80 -11.42
CA ASP A 296 -3.37 9.72 -12.39
C ASP A 296 -2.57 8.49 -11.92
N PRO A 297 -3.23 7.36 -11.61
CA PRO A 297 -2.56 6.11 -11.27
C PRO A 297 -1.61 5.60 -12.35
N ASN A 298 -1.82 5.98 -13.61
CA ASN A 298 -0.96 5.54 -14.71
C ASN A 298 0.39 6.23 -14.75
N GLU A 299 0.44 7.48 -14.28
CA GLU A 299 1.65 8.27 -14.21
C GLU A 299 2.35 8.15 -12.85
N ARG A 300 1.66 7.63 -11.83
CA ARG A 300 2.17 7.46 -10.48
C ARG A 300 3.39 6.52 -10.47
N MET A 301 4.38 6.89 -9.66
CA MET A 301 5.59 6.10 -9.45
C MET A 301 5.28 4.66 -9.04
N THR A 302 6.01 3.70 -9.63
CA THR A 302 5.98 2.28 -9.28
C THR A 302 6.93 1.97 -8.14
N ILE A 303 6.76 0.83 -7.46
CA ILE A 303 7.62 0.45 -6.35
C ILE A 303 9.09 0.25 -6.77
N THR A 304 9.33 -0.31 -7.96
CA THR A 304 10.68 -0.48 -8.50
C THR A 304 11.36 0.87 -8.74
N GLN A 305 10.62 1.87 -9.24
CA GLN A 305 11.16 3.23 -9.38
C GLN A 305 11.45 3.87 -8.02
N PHE A 306 10.56 3.67 -7.04
CA PHE A 306 10.72 4.17 -5.68
C PHE A 306 11.97 3.58 -5.00
N MET A 307 12.16 2.25 -5.06
CA MET A 307 13.32 1.59 -4.45
C MET A 307 14.64 1.96 -5.11
N ASN A 308 14.63 2.32 -6.40
CA ASN A 308 15.80 2.80 -7.12
C ASN A 308 16.09 4.29 -6.96
N HIS A 309 15.16 5.07 -6.37
CA HIS A 309 15.33 6.49 -6.17
C HIS A 309 16.52 6.76 -5.22
N PRO A 310 17.42 7.73 -5.48
CA PRO A 310 18.63 7.89 -4.66
C PRO A 310 18.31 8.20 -3.20
N TRP A 311 17.29 9.02 -2.94
CA TRP A 311 16.77 9.26 -1.59
C TRP A 311 16.40 7.98 -0.80
N ILE A 312 16.07 6.88 -1.47
CA ILE A 312 15.73 5.59 -0.85
C ILE A 312 16.92 4.62 -0.89
N ASN A 313 17.48 4.39 -2.08
CA ASN A 313 18.56 3.43 -2.31
C ASN A 313 19.86 3.83 -1.58
N GLN A 314 20.12 5.14 -1.47
CA GLN A 314 21.29 5.70 -0.81
C GLN A 314 20.91 6.38 0.51
N SER A 315 19.94 5.82 1.26
CA SER A 315 19.43 6.40 2.50
C SER A 315 20.52 6.79 3.51
N MET A 316 21.66 6.09 3.52
CA MET A 316 22.79 6.38 4.40
C MET A 316 23.48 7.72 4.10
N MET A 317 23.36 8.20 2.86
CA MET A 317 23.90 9.45 2.34
C MET A 317 22.92 10.62 2.44
N VAL A 318 21.66 10.36 2.79
CA VAL A 318 20.64 11.40 2.99
C VAL A 318 21.06 12.33 4.14
N PRO A 319 20.86 13.65 4.04
CA PRO A 319 21.21 14.59 5.09
C PRO A 319 20.56 14.25 6.43
N SER A 320 21.31 14.39 7.53
CA SER A 320 20.76 14.28 8.89
C SER A 320 20.05 15.57 9.33
N THR A 321 19.38 16.26 8.41
CA THR A 321 18.66 17.50 8.68
C THR A 321 17.57 17.24 9.73
N PRO A 322 17.56 17.98 10.87
CA PRO A 322 16.50 17.86 11.86
C PRO A 322 15.13 18.26 11.27
N LEU A 323 14.11 17.45 11.52
CA LEU A 323 12.74 17.66 11.09
C LEU A 323 11.89 18.16 12.25
N HIS A 324 10.83 18.91 11.92
CA HIS A 324 9.85 19.40 12.89
C HIS A 324 8.82 18.34 13.32
N THR A 325 8.85 17.16 12.69
CA THR A 325 7.87 16.08 12.82
C THR A 325 7.53 15.73 14.27
N THR A 326 8.52 15.49 15.13
CA THR A 326 8.29 15.14 16.54
C THR A 326 7.52 16.22 17.28
N ARG A 327 7.88 17.48 17.05
CA ARG A 327 7.23 18.64 17.69
C ARG A 327 5.78 18.77 17.24
N VAL A 328 5.55 18.77 15.93
CA VAL A 328 4.20 18.91 15.34
C VAL A 328 3.27 17.78 15.80
N LEU A 329 3.73 16.53 15.78
CA LEU A 329 2.94 15.39 16.27
C LEU A 329 2.64 15.46 17.77
N THR A 330 3.47 16.15 18.56
CA THR A 330 3.27 16.30 20.00
C THR A 330 2.31 17.44 20.32
N GLU A 331 2.43 18.57 19.64
CA GLU A 331 1.57 19.75 19.82
C GLU A 331 0.12 19.45 19.42
N ASP A 332 -0.08 18.76 18.29
CA ASP A 332 -1.41 18.56 17.69
C ASP A 332 -1.92 17.12 17.87
N ARG A 333 -1.78 16.56 19.08
CA ARG A 333 -2.17 15.16 19.35
C ARG A 333 -3.65 14.87 19.07
N GLU A 334 -4.54 15.83 19.33
CA GLU A 334 -5.98 15.66 19.04
C GLU A 334 -6.24 15.58 17.53
N MET A 335 -5.52 16.38 16.74
CA MET A 335 -5.62 16.37 15.28
C MET A 335 -5.12 15.06 14.67
N TRP A 336 -4.20 14.35 15.33
CA TRP A 336 -3.66 13.08 14.82
C TRP A 336 -4.73 11.99 14.65
N GLU A 337 -5.75 11.97 15.52
CA GLU A 337 -6.86 11.02 15.37
C GLU A 337 -7.69 11.34 14.12
N ASP A 338 -8.00 12.62 13.88
CA ASP A 338 -8.70 13.06 12.65
C ASP A 338 -7.89 12.73 11.38
N VAL A 339 -6.56 12.88 11.45
CA VAL A 339 -5.65 12.50 10.35
C VAL A 339 -5.78 11.02 10.01
N LYS A 340 -5.77 10.14 11.02
CA LYS A 340 -5.92 8.69 10.85
C LYS A 340 -7.27 8.31 10.23
N GLU A 341 -8.36 8.91 10.72
CA GLU A 341 -9.70 8.68 10.17
C GLU A 341 -9.79 9.09 8.70
N GLU A 342 -9.23 10.24 8.33
CA GLU A 342 -9.27 10.72 6.95
C GLU A 342 -8.35 9.91 6.02
N MET A 343 -7.18 9.45 6.48
CA MET A 343 -6.37 8.51 5.71
C MET A 343 -7.14 7.22 5.43
N THR A 344 -7.84 6.68 6.42
CA THR A 344 -8.70 5.49 6.25
C THR A 344 -9.84 5.77 5.24
N SER A 345 -10.49 6.94 5.34
CA SER A 345 -11.54 7.39 4.41
C SER A 345 -11.02 7.56 2.97
N ALA A 346 -9.86 8.19 2.78
CA ALA A 346 -9.25 8.40 1.47
C ALA A 346 -8.91 7.05 0.81
N LEU A 347 -8.29 6.12 1.53
CA LEU A 347 -7.98 4.79 1.01
C LEU A 347 -9.24 4.02 0.62
N ALA A 348 -10.32 4.12 1.39
CA ALA A 348 -11.59 3.50 1.04
C ALA A 348 -12.15 4.00 -0.30
N THR A 349 -11.91 5.27 -0.66
CA THR A 349 -12.34 5.82 -1.96
C THR A 349 -11.40 5.49 -3.12
N MET A 350 -10.14 5.22 -2.84
CA MET A 350 -9.14 4.86 -3.85
C MET A 350 -9.17 3.36 -4.18
N ARG A 351 -9.64 2.53 -3.25
CA ARG A 351 -9.86 1.10 -3.48
C ARG A 351 -11.02 0.88 -4.42
N VAL A 352 -10.81 0.03 -5.42
CA VAL A 352 -11.91 -0.55 -6.17
C VAL A 352 -12.35 -1.81 -5.44
N ASP A 353 -13.54 -1.77 -4.84
CA ASP A 353 -14.19 -2.97 -4.30
C ASP A 353 -14.99 -3.66 -5.40
N TYR A 354 -14.46 -4.78 -5.91
CA TYR A 354 -15.10 -5.56 -6.96
C TYR A 354 -16.29 -6.39 -6.46
N ASP A 355 -16.48 -6.46 -5.13
CA ASP A 355 -17.68 -7.05 -4.52
C ASP A 355 -18.86 -6.06 -4.50
N GLN A 356 -18.72 -4.86 -5.09
CA GLN A 356 -19.84 -3.93 -5.26
C GLN A 356 -20.92 -4.51 -6.16
N VAL A 357 -22.17 -4.26 -5.77
CA VAL A 357 -23.37 -4.65 -6.50
C VAL A 357 -23.28 -4.12 -7.93
N LYS A 358 -23.19 -5.03 -8.91
CA LYS A 358 -23.32 -4.64 -10.32
C LYS A 358 -24.70 -4.03 -10.53
N ILE A 359 -24.72 -2.77 -10.97
CA ILE A 359 -25.98 -2.12 -11.35
C ILE A 359 -26.54 -2.92 -12.53
N LYS A 360 -27.77 -3.43 -12.35
CA LYS A 360 -28.48 -4.12 -13.43
C LYS A 360 -28.73 -3.16 -14.57
N ASP A 361 -28.71 -3.65 -15.81
CA ASP A 361 -29.10 -2.85 -16.97
C ASP A 361 -30.43 -2.14 -16.72
N LEU A 362 -30.61 -0.95 -17.31
CA LEU A 362 -31.80 -0.14 -17.07
C LEU A 362 -33.08 -0.97 -17.29
N ASP A 363 -33.09 -1.83 -18.30
CA ASP A 363 -34.20 -2.69 -18.70
C ASP A 363 -34.53 -3.78 -17.66
N THR A 364 -33.52 -4.29 -16.96
CA THR A 364 -33.66 -5.34 -15.93
C THR A 364 -33.68 -4.78 -14.50
N SER A 365 -33.39 -3.48 -14.35
CA SER A 365 -33.51 -2.72 -13.11
C SER A 365 -34.97 -2.38 -12.78
N SER A 366 -35.36 -2.58 -11.51
CA SER A 366 -36.66 -2.18 -10.96
C SER A 366 -36.43 -1.42 -9.66
N ASN A 367 -36.88 -0.16 -9.62
CA ASN A 367 -36.95 0.62 -8.40
C ASN A 367 -38.17 1.58 -8.46
N PRO A 368 -38.64 2.10 -7.31
CA PRO A 368 -39.86 2.92 -7.24
C PRO A 368 -39.83 4.14 -8.17
N LEU A 369 -38.67 4.80 -8.31
CA LEU A 369 -38.51 5.98 -9.15
C LEU A 369 -38.56 5.64 -10.65
N LEU A 370 -37.85 4.59 -11.06
CA LEU A 370 -37.84 4.05 -12.43
C LEU A 370 -39.24 3.60 -12.84
N ASN A 371 -39.96 2.92 -11.95
CA ASN A 371 -41.33 2.47 -12.20
C ASN A 371 -42.31 3.64 -12.34
N LYS A 372 -42.16 4.69 -11.52
CA LYS A 372 -42.97 5.92 -11.63
C LYS A 372 -42.73 6.64 -12.97
N ARG A 373 -41.47 6.71 -13.42
CA ARG A 373 -41.11 7.32 -14.72
C ARG A 373 -41.59 6.47 -15.90
N ARG A 374 -41.45 5.14 -15.86
CA ARG A 374 -41.99 4.22 -16.88
C ARG A 374 -43.50 4.33 -17.01
N LYS A 375 -44.24 4.39 -15.90
CA LYS A 375 -45.70 4.61 -15.90
C LYS A 375 -46.09 5.96 -16.52
N LYS A 376 -45.35 7.03 -16.23
CA LYS A 376 -45.60 8.35 -16.81
C LYS A 376 -45.33 8.39 -18.32
N ALA A 377 -44.24 7.74 -18.78
CA ALA A 377 -43.93 7.61 -20.20
C ALA A 377 -44.99 6.78 -20.96
N ALA A 378 -45.46 5.67 -20.37
CA ALA A 378 -46.53 4.86 -20.94
C ALA A 378 -47.89 5.58 -21.00
N ALA A 379 -48.15 6.49 -20.05
CA ALA A 379 -49.36 7.31 -20.05
C ALA A 379 -49.32 8.44 -21.10
N GLY A 380 -48.14 9.00 -21.40
CA GLY A 380 -47.96 10.05 -22.41
C GLY A 380 -48.02 9.57 -23.86
N GLY A 381 -47.82 8.28 -24.13
CA GLY A 381 -47.88 7.69 -25.47
C GLY A 381 -49.30 7.36 -25.98
N LYS A 382 -50.34 7.54 -25.16
CA LYS A 382 -51.73 7.17 -25.51
C LYS A 382 -52.62 8.34 -25.98
N SER A 383 -52.08 9.53 -26.21
CA SER A 383 -52.87 10.72 -26.59
C SER A 383 -52.57 11.27 -27.99
N GLY A 384 -52.29 10.41 -28.97
CA GLY A 384 -51.87 10.83 -30.32
C GLY A 384 -52.41 9.98 -31.47
N SER A 385 -53.72 9.73 -31.52
CA SER A 385 -54.39 9.38 -32.78
C SER A 385 -55.90 9.61 -32.69
N THR A 386 -56.32 10.86 -32.82
CA THR A 386 -57.68 11.15 -33.32
C THR A 386 -57.53 12.04 -34.54
N VAL A 387 -57.61 11.38 -35.68
CA VAL A 387 -57.79 11.96 -37.00
C VAL A 387 -59.12 12.72 -36.99
N CYS A 388 -59.09 14.02 -37.32
CA CYS A 388 -60.27 14.74 -37.79
C CYS A 388 -60.00 15.23 -39.22
N GLN A 389 -60.71 14.60 -40.15
CA GLN A 389 -60.88 15.01 -41.54
C GLN A 389 -61.80 16.23 -41.64
N SER A 390 -61.50 17.10 -42.62
CA SER A 390 -62.42 17.89 -43.45
C SER A 390 -63.63 18.58 -42.79
N GLN A 391 -63.65 19.92 -42.75
CA GLN A 391 -64.16 20.81 -43.81
C GLN A 391 -63.77 22.25 -43.52
#